data_AF-A0A430HCE9-F1
#
_entry.id   AF-A0A430HCE9-F1
#
_cell.length_a   1.000
_cell.length_b   1.000
_cell.length_c   1.000
_cell.angle_alpha   90.00
_cell.angle_beta   90.00
_cell.angle_gamma   90.00
#
_symmetry.space_group_name_H-M   'P 1'
#
loop_
_entity.id
_entity.type
_entity.pdbx_description
1 polymer ?
#
loop_
_entity_poly.entity_id
_entity_poly.type
_entity_poly.pdbx_seq_one_letter_code
_entity_poly.pdbx_strand_id
1 'polypeptide(L)'
;MTMQMPEVLEVEDGTLELPAFQLYGVMVGDIDDPTTWSGYTFSVRGDPTKMVMCTALWRGYVSTYLLRRDGTIHLQQLEYPFTKDVRRDEVDEQLTGDFWLDMRKGFTGDAVLVPFVDGRIDIEKSRWRSRKGRSIERYI
;
A
#
# COMPACT_ATOMS: atom_id res chain seq x y z
N MET A 1 20.24 7.20 -4.30
CA MET A 1 18.79 7.12 -4.62
C MET A 1 18.04 6.93 -3.31
N THR A 2 17.06 7.77 -3.01
CA THR A 2 16.26 7.64 -1.77
C THR A 2 15.16 6.60 -2.00
N MET A 3 14.99 5.66 -1.07
CA MET A 3 13.95 4.62 -1.16
C MET A 3 12.66 5.13 -0.52
N GLN A 4 11.53 4.94 -1.20
CA GLN A 4 10.23 5.24 -0.60
C GLN A 4 9.97 4.28 0.57
N MET A 5 9.47 4.80 1.68
CA MET A 5 9.01 3.99 2.80
C MET A 5 7.78 3.17 2.38
N PRO A 6 7.73 1.87 2.72
CA PRO A 6 6.53 1.08 2.53
C PRO A 6 5.43 1.51 3.50
N GLU A 7 4.20 1.17 3.15
CA GLU A 7 3.05 1.21 4.04
C GLU A 7 3.08 0.02 5.00
N VAL A 8 2.31 0.10 6.10
CA VAL A 8 2.19 -1.00 7.06
C VAL A 8 0.90 -1.77 6.77
N LEU A 9 1.01 -3.10 6.60
CA LEU A 9 -0.13 -4.00 6.46
C LEU A 9 -0.10 -5.04 7.57
N GLU A 10 -1.09 -4.98 8.46
CA GLU A 10 -1.32 -5.94 9.52
C GLU A 10 -2.40 -6.93 9.07
N VAL A 11 -2.20 -8.23 9.36
CA VAL A 11 -3.16 -9.28 9.01
C VAL A 11 -3.73 -9.86 10.30
N GLU A 12 -5.05 -9.81 10.42
CA GLU A 12 -5.78 -10.36 11.55
C GLU A 12 -5.64 -11.91 11.55
N ASP A 13 -4.84 -12.41 12.50
CA ASP A 13 -4.64 -13.83 12.81
C ASP A 13 -4.02 -14.71 11.72
N GLY A 14 -3.32 -14.11 10.74
CA GLY A 14 -2.47 -14.83 9.77
C GLY A 14 -3.20 -15.90 8.95
N THR A 15 -4.53 -15.89 8.94
CA THR A 15 -5.33 -16.92 8.24
C THR A 15 -5.34 -16.70 6.73
N LEU A 16 -5.18 -15.44 6.31
CA LEU A 16 -5.09 -15.06 4.90
C LEU A 16 -3.62 -15.06 4.46
N GLU A 17 -3.27 -16.00 3.59
CA GLU A 17 -1.93 -16.08 3.02
C GLU A 17 -1.71 -15.01 1.95
N LEU A 18 -0.96 -13.97 2.32
CA LEU A 18 -0.45 -12.96 1.40
C LEU A 18 1.01 -13.25 0.99
N PRO A 19 1.52 -12.64 -0.10
CA PRO A 19 2.95 -12.66 -0.39
C PRO A 19 3.75 -12.12 0.81
N ALA A 20 4.89 -12.74 1.11
CA ALA A 20 5.82 -12.28 2.16
C ALA A 20 6.61 -11.01 1.74
N PHE A 21 5.90 -10.01 1.22
CA PHE A 21 6.39 -8.76 0.66
C PHE A 21 5.79 -7.57 1.42
N GLN A 22 6.35 -6.38 1.23
CA GLN A 22 5.87 -5.15 1.87
C GLN A 22 4.83 -4.45 1.01
N LEU A 23 3.84 -3.83 1.62
CA LEU A 23 2.85 -3.02 0.91
C LEU A 23 3.49 -1.69 0.50
N TYR A 24 3.50 -1.38 -0.80
CA TYR A 24 3.99 -0.08 -1.31
C TYR A 24 2.87 0.86 -1.75
N GLY A 25 1.64 0.34 -1.88
CA GLY A 25 0.49 1.15 -2.20
C GLY A 25 -0.75 0.32 -2.52
N VAL A 26 -1.89 1.01 -2.51
CA VAL A 26 -3.17 0.52 -3.00
C VAL A 26 -3.44 1.20 -4.34
N MET A 27 -3.61 0.42 -5.39
CA MET A 27 -3.65 0.89 -6.78
C MET A 27 -5.02 0.60 -7.39
N VAL A 28 -5.60 1.61 -8.05
CA VAL A 28 -6.86 1.51 -8.81
C VAL A 28 -6.52 1.62 -10.29
N GLY A 29 -7.25 0.89 -11.14
CA GLY A 29 -7.08 0.88 -12.58
C GLY A 29 -6.89 -0.53 -13.13
N ASP A 30 -6.69 -0.61 -14.45
CA ASP A 30 -6.37 -1.87 -15.14
C ASP A 30 -4.89 -2.18 -14.97
N ILE A 31 -4.60 -3.31 -14.33
CA ILE A 31 -3.23 -3.73 -14.07
C ILE A 31 -2.44 -4.07 -15.34
N ASP A 32 -3.14 -4.41 -16.43
CA ASP A 32 -2.52 -4.71 -17.71
C ASP A 32 -2.27 -3.43 -18.54
N ASP A 33 -2.85 -2.28 -18.14
CA ASP A 33 -2.59 -0.95 -18.71
C ASP A 33 -2.06 0.05 -17.65
N PRO A 34 -0.72 0.20 -17.55
CA PRO A 34 -0.08 1.12 -16.61
C PRO A 34 -0.52 2.59 -16.72
N THR A 35 -1.08 3.01 -17.85
CA THR A 35 -1.54 4.40 -18.02
C THR A 35 -2.81 4.72 -17.24
N THR A 36 -3.55 3.69 -16.84
CA THR A 36 -4.78 3.80 -16.05
C THR A 36 -4.53 3.76 -14.54
N TRP A 37 -3.29 3.48 -14.12
CA TRP A 37 -2.97 3.28 -12.71
C TRP A 37 -3.02 4.59 -11.94
N SER A 38 -3.71 4.55 -10.81
CA SER A 38 -3.74 5.64 -9.85
C SER A 38 -3.68 5.09 -8.43
N GLY A 39 -3.20 5.90 -7.49
CA GLY A 39 -3.30 5.55 -6.08
C GLY A 39 -4.76 5.60 -5.62
N TYR A 40 -5.15 4.67 -4.75
CA TYR A 40 -6.46 4.70 -4.11
C TYR A 40 -6.69 6.04 -3.41
N THR A 41 -7.87 6.62 -3.61
CA THR A 41 -8.25 7.89 -3.00
C THR A 41 -8.99 7.63 -1.70
N PHE A 42 -8.34 7.94 -0.58
CA PHE A 42 -8.93 7.87 0.75
C PHE A 42 -9.85 9.06 1.01
N SER A 43 -10.91 8.80 1.77
CA SER A 43 -11.80 9.84 2.30
C SER A 43 -11.07 10.64 3.37
N VAL A 44 -10.31 9.96 4.22
CA VAL A 44 -9.45 10.60 5.22
C VAL A 44 -8.17 11.12 4.55
N ARG A 45 -7.79 12.34 4.94
CA ARG A 45 -6.54 12.97 4.50
C ARG A 45 -5.63 13.17 5.71
N GLY A 46 -4.32 13.03 5.47
CA GLY A 46 -3.31 13.38 6.47
C GLY A 46 -3.41 14.85 6.86
N ASP A 47 -3.08 15.15 8.12
CA ASP A 47 -3.05 16.50 8.66
C ASP A 47 -1.90 17.30 8.00
N PRO A 48 -2.21 18.35 7.24
CA PRO A 48 -1.19 19.14 6.55
C PRO A 48 -0.15 19.77 7.48
N THR A 49 -0.48 19.99 8.76
CA THR A 49 0.43 20.57 9.74
C THR A 49 1.45 19.56 10.27
N LYS A 50 1.16 18.26 10.14
CA LYS A 50 2.03 17.15 10.56
C LYS A 50 2.81 16.56 9.40
N MET A 51 2.39 16.79 8.16
CA MET A 51 2.98 16.21 6.97
C MET A 51 4.33 16.85 6.62
N VAL A 52 5.33 16.01 6.37
CA VAL A 52 6.61 16.43 5.79
C VAL A 52 6.90 15.60 4.55
N MET A 53 6.76 16.24 3.39
CA MET A 53 7.05 15.60 2.10
C MET A 53 8.56 15.58 1.85
N CYS A 54 9.10 14.40 1.53
CA CYS A 54 10.49 14.25 1.12
C CYS A 54 10.61 13.13 0.09
N THR A 55 11.80 12.96 -0.50
CA THR A 55 12.02 11.92 -1.53
C THR A 55 11.83 10.48 -1.01
N ALA A 56 11.88 10.27 0.32
CA ALA A 56 11.58 8.99 0.96
C ALA A 56 10.09 8.81 1.30
N LEU A 57 9.29 9.88 1.29
CA LEU A 57 7.89 9.86 1.72
C LEU A 57 7.09 10.95 1.01
N TRP A 58 6.67 10.68 -0.22
CA TRP A 58 5.98 11.66 -1.05
C TRP A 58 4.61 12.06 -0.51
N ARG A 59 3.90 11.16 0.17
CA ARG A 59 2.62 11.47 0.83
C ARG A 59 2.80 12.26 2.11
N GLY A 60 4.01 12.33 2.68
CA GLY A 60 4.28 12.99 3.96
C GLY A 60 3.77 12.24 5.21
N TYR A 61 3.18 11.07 5.04
CA TYR A 61 2.74 10.15 6.10
C TYR A 61 2.78 8.70 5.61
N VAL A 62 2.81 7.76 6.55
CA VAL A 62 2.70 6.31 6.33
C VAL A 62 1.32 5.86 6.80
N SER A 63 0.65 5.03 6.00
CA SER A 63 -0.64 4.45 6.28
C SER A 63 -0.48 3.06 6.89
N THR A 64 -1.21 2.80 7.97
CA THR A 64 -1.35 1.46 8.55
C THR A 64 -2.71 0.89 8.19
N TYR A 65 -2.68 -0.26 7.53
CA TYR A 65 -3.86 -1.01 7.12
C TYR A 65 -4.01 -2.27 7.98
N LEU A 66 -5.24 -2.63 8.29
CA LEU A 66 -5.62 -3.91 8.86
C LEU A 66 -6.42 -4.71 7.83
N LEU A 67 -5.91 -5.88 7.45
CA LEU A 67 -6.65 -6.90 6.74
C LEU A 67 -7.37 -7.79 7.77
N ARG A 68 -8.70 -7.73 7.79
CA ARG A 68 -9.53 -8.54 8.68
C ARG A 68 -9.70 -9.96 8.15
N ARG A 69 -10.11 -10.88 9.04
CA ARG A 69 -10.33 -12.30 8.71
C ARG A 69 -11.36 -12.52 7.59
N ASP A 70 -12.31 -11.61 7.43
CA ASP A 70 -13.35 -11.68 6.40
C ASP A 70 -12.87 -11.19 5.02
N GLY A 71 -11.60 -10.80 4.90
CA GLY A 71 -10.99 -10.32 3.68
C GLY A 71 -11.14 -8.81 3.44
N THR A 72 -11.81 -8.09 4.33
CA THR A 72 -11.94 -6.63 4.23
C THR A 72 -10.67 -5.91 4.69
N ILE A 73 -10.40 -4.73 4.13
CA ILE A 73 -9.24 -3.91 4.48
C ILE A 73 -9.72 -2.61 5.08
N HIS A 74 -9.13 -2.25 6.23
CA HIS A 74 -9.38 -1.01 6.93
C HIS A 74 -8.09 -0.19 6.99
N LEU A 75 -8.15 1.07 6.61
CA LEU A 75 -7.14 2.05 7.01
C LEU A 75 -7.38 2.38 8.49
N GLN A 76 -6.39 2.11 9.34
CA GLN A 76 -6.49 2.29 10.78
C GLN A 76 -5.75 3.50 11.31
N GLN A 77 -4.59 3.82 10.74
CA GLN A 77 -3.74 4.88 11.28
C GLN A 77 -2.96 5.60 10.20
N LEU A 78 -2.71 6.89 10.44
CA LEU A 78 -1.75 7.70 9.68
C LEU A 78 -0.61 8.11 10.61
N GLU A 79 0.61 7.69 10.29
CA GLU A 79 1.83 8.01 11.02
C GLU A 79 2.65 9.09 10.30
N TYR A 80 3.33 9.95 11.05
CA TYR A 80 4.13 11.06 10.54
C TYR A 80 5.61 10.94 10.95
N PRO A 81 6.39 10.04 10.33
CA PRO A 81 7.73 9.69 10.82
C PRO A 81 8.75 10.84 10.82
N PHE A 82 8.54 11.85 9.99
CA PHE A 82 9.45 12.98 9.82
C PHE A 82 9.09 14.21 10.65
N THR A 83 8.04 14.12 11.46
CA THR A 83 7.61 15.20 12.35
C THR A 83 7.78 14.73 13.78
N LYS A 84 8.56 15.48 14.57
CA LYS A 84 8.84 15.11 15.96
C LYS A 84 7.63 15.38 16.84
N ASP A 85 7.44 14.51 17.83
CA ASP A 85 6.47 14.67 18.93
C ASP A 85 5.01 14.84 18.48
N VAL A 86 4.65 14.36 17.29
CA VAL A 86 3.26 14.33 16.82
C VAL A 86 2.62 12.97 17.04
N ARG A 87 1.36 13.00 17.47
CA ARG A 87 0.55 11.78 17.57
C ARG A 87 0.10 11.36 16.16
N ARG A 88 0.17 10.05 15.92
CA ARG A 88 -0.53 9.40 14.79
C ARG A 88 -2.02 9.71 14.83
N ASP A 89 -2.62 9.80 13.65
CA ASP A 89 -4.07 9.92 13.55
C ASP A 89 -4.68 8.53 13.53
N GLU A 90 -5.57 8.27 14.47
CA GLU A 90 -6.38 7.05 14.50
C GLU A 90 -7.60 7.28 13.60
N VAL A 91 -7.81 6.33 12.68
CA VAL A 91 -8.86 6.35 11.68
C VAL A 91 -9.50 4.96 11.62
N ASP A 92 -10.68 4.85 11.03
CA ASP A 92 -11.31 3.56 10.73
C ASP A 92 -12.09 3.72 9.43
N GLU A 93 -11.35 3.71 8.33
CA GLU A 93 -11.93 3.79 6.99
C GLU A 93 -11.83 2.41 6.33
N GLN A 94 -12.98 1.78 6.09
CA GLN A 94 -13.04 0.56 5.27
C GLN A 94 -12.78 0.93 3.81
N LEU A 95 -11.82 0.27 3.17
CA LEU A 95 -11.56 0.41 1.73
C LEU A 95 -12.68 -0.26 0.93
N THR A 96 -13.09 0.36 -0.17
CA THR A 96 -14.21 -0.10 -1.01
C THR A 96 -13.87 -0.02 -2.49
N GLY A 97 -14.68 -0.69 -3.32
CA GLY A 97 -14.42 -0.79 -4.77
C GLY A 97 -13.34 -1.81 -5.11
N ASP A 98 -12.95 -1.83 -6.38
CA ASP A 98 -11.99 -2.79 -6.91
C ASP A 98 -10.61 -2.14 -7.06
N PHE A 99 -9.61 -2.78 -6.49
CA PHE A 99 -8.24 -2.28 -6.47
C PHE A 99 -7.22 -3.41 -6.33
N TRP A 100 -5.95 -3.06 -6.33
CA TRP A 100 -4.83 -3.97 -6.22
C TRP A 100 -3.91 -3.54 -5.09
N LEU A 101 -3.50 -4.49 -4.24
CA LEU A 101 -2.40 -4.27 -3.30
C LEU A 101 -1.07 -4.47 -4.03
N ASP A 102 -0.23 -3.44 -4.09
CA ASP A 102 1.12 -3.52 -4.66
C ASP A 102 2.11 -4.00 -3.60
N MET A 103 2.29 -5.32 -3.53
CA MET A 103 3.18 -5.99 -2.59
C MET A 103 4.57 -6.16 -3.22
N ARG A 104 5.62 -5.54 -2.68
CA ARG A 104 6.99 -5.58 -3.25
C ARG A 104 8.04 -6.10 -2.28
N LYS A 105 9.09 -6.75 -2.80
CA LYS A 105 10.30 -7.11 -2.02
C LYS A 105 11.11 -5.89 -1.54
N GLY A 106 10.89 -4.75 -2.17
CA GLY A 106 11.55 -3.47 -1.91
C GLY A 106 11.15 -2.45 -2.96
N PHE A 107 11.61 -1.21 -2.84
CA PHE A 107 11.09 -0.07 -3.60
C PHE A 107 11.08 -0.29 -5.12
N THR A 108 12.15 -0.87 -5.68
CA THR A 108 12.28 -1.22 -7.10
C THR A 108 12.29 -2.74 -7.36
N GLY A 109 11.99 -3.55 -6.34
CA GLY A 109 12.09 -5.01 -6.38
C GLY A 109 10.92 -5.68 -7.10
N ASP A 110 10.97 -7.01 -7.15
CA ASP A 110 9.84 -7.82 -7.62
C ASP A 110 8.57 -7.47 -6.84
N ALA A 111 7.46 -7.46 -7.57
CA ALA A 111 6.16 -7.14 -7.03
C ALA A 111 5.14 -8.22 -7.36
N VAL A 112 4.18 -8.41 -6.46
CA VAL A 112 2.97 -9.18 -6.64
C VAL A 112 1.80 -8.25 -6.37
N LEU A 113 0.90 -8.17 -7.33
CA LEU A 113 -0.31 -7.37 -7.25
C LEU A 113 -1.44 -8.32 -6.87
N VAL A 114 -1.99 -8.09 -5.68
CA VAL A 114 -3.05 -8.92 -5.11
C VAL A 114 -4.39 -8.21 -5.35
N PRO A 115 -5.36 -8.85 -6.03
CA PRO A 115 -6.65 -8.21 -6.30
C PRO A 115 -7.46 -8.06 -5.02
N PHE A 116 -8.17 -6.95 -4.93
CA PHE A 116 -9.30 -6.75 -4.02
C PHE A 116 -10.52 -6.47 -4.89
N VAL A 117 -11.50 -7.36 -4.82
CA VAL A 117 -12.68 -7.37 -5.70
C VAL A 117 -13.90 -7.69 -4.86
N ASP A 118 -15.03 -7.06 -5.16
CA ASP A 118 -16.29 -7.27 -4.43
C ASP A 118 -16.15 -7.04 -2.91
N GLY A 119 -15.32 -6.06 -2.52
CA GLY A 119 -15.12 -5.70 -1.12
C GLY A 119 -14.19 -6.63 -0.32
N ARG A 120 -13.47 -7.53 -0.98
CA ARG A 120 -12.60 -8.52 -0.32
C ARG A 120 -11.29 -8.75 -1.05
N ILE A 121 -10.25 -9.10 -0.29
CA ILE A 121 -9.00 -9.58 -0.86
C ILE A 121 -9.20 -10.94 -1.54
N ASP A 122 -8.68 -11.08 -2.75
CA ASP A 122 -8.70 -12.32 -3.52
C ASP A 122 -7.43 -13.12 -3.23
N ILE A 123 -7.57 -14.19 -2.44
CA ILE A 123 -6.46 -15.09 -2.07
C ILE A 123 -6.15 -16.14 -3.14
N GLU A 124 -6.89 -16.17 -4.25
CA GLU A 124 -6.62 -17.10 -5.35
C GLU A 124 -5.35 -16.68 -6.10
N LYS A 125 -4.22 -17.32 -5.77
CA LYS A 125 -2.88 -16.98 -6.29
C LYS A 125 -2.79 -17.00 -7.83
N SER A 126 -3.67 -17.74 -8.52
CA SER A 126 -3.77 -17.76 -9.98
C SER A 126 -4.18 -16.40 -10.58
N ARG A 127 -4.89 -15.58 -9.81
CA ARG A 127 -5.38 -14.25 -10.21
C ARG A 127 -4.39 -13.13 -9.90
N TRP A 128 -3.37 -13.41 -9.09
CA TRP A 128 -2.34 -12.44 -8.77
C TRP A 128 -1.49 -12.12 -10.00
N ARG A 129 -0.98 -10.89 -10.07
CA ARG A 129 -0.10 -10.45 -11.17
C ARG A 129 1.31 -10.22 -10.67
N SER A 130 2.26 -10.94 -11.24
CA SER A 130 3.68 -10.77 -10.93
C SER A 130 4.29 -9.72 -11.85
N ARG A 131 5.08 -8.81 -11.28
CA ARG A 131 5.88 -7.83 -12.02
C ARG A 131 7.33 -7.93 -11.56
N LYS A 132 8.25 -8.10 -12.51
CA LYS A 132 9.69 -8.10 -12.19
C LYS A 132 10.15 -6.72 -11.72
N GLY A 133 11.04 -6.71 -10.73
CA GLY A 133 11.71 -5.48 -10.31
C GLY A 133 12.52 -4.87 -11.45
N ARG A 134 12.77 -3.57 -11.36
CA ARG A 134 13.70 -2.89 -12.28
C ARG A 134 15.11 -2.99 -11.70
N SER A 135 16.05 -3.57 -12.46
CA SER A 135 17.46 -3.48 -12.11
C SER A 135 17.91 -2.02 -12.21
N ILE A 136 18.64 -1.54 -11.20
CA ILE A 136 19.21 -0.18 -11.14
C ILE A 136 20.52 -0.12 -11.97
N GLU A 137 20.77 -1.09 -12.85
CA GLU A 137 21.92 -1.11 -13.75
C GLU A 137 21.60 -0.36 -15.04
N ARG A 138 21.40 0.96 -14.99
CA ARG A 138 21.51 1.81 -16.20
C ARG A 138 21.44 3.32 -15.98
N TYR A 139 21.98 3.86 -14.88
CA TYR A 139 22.27 5.30 -14.82
C TYR A 139 23.54 5.53 -13.99
N ILE A 140 24.69 5.35 -14.63
CA ILE A 140 25.98 5.99 -14.29
C ILE A 140 26.35 6.85 -15.49
#